data_AF-A0A193FFU0-F1
#
_entry.id   AF-A0A193FFU0-F1
#
_cell.length_a   1.000
_cell.length_b   1.000
_cell.length_c   1.000
_cell.angle_alpha   90.00
_cell.angle_beta   90.00
_cell.angle_gamma   90.00
#
_symmetry.space_group_name_H-M   'P 1'
#
loop_
_entity.id
_entity.type
_entity.pdbx_description
1 polymer ?
#
loop_
_entity_poly.entity_id
_entity_poly.type
_entity_poly.pdbx_seq_one_letter_code
_entity_poly.pdbx_strand_id
1 'polypeptide(L)'
;MQAASLPATAGWQWARDGFRLFMRQPLALFTWSLVISLLLLFAMFTMPIGPLFCTALMPCVTLMTLSACKHIEADRTMLPSMWLKPLQKPGVLKKLLMLGGLYAGLCMLAGLLAFVPFYDELAEGIRAASVTNDLVPFFEALHTSLLVFGALYLIIGALFWHAPVLVAWHNVKLPQALFFSGVACWRNKWAFLVYGLTWAAVFLGIDFCASMLISLDVSQTLVNTVQVPISIAAFGVLYSSFYPAYTSVFEIDNAGFQLDDGHGTQA
;
A
#
# COMPACT_ATOMS: atom_id res chain seq x y z
N MET A 1 -20.05 -4.18 -11.27
CA MET A 1 -18.90 -3.49 -11.90
C MET A 1 -18.05 -4.52 -12.58
N GLN A 2 -17.64 -4.24 -13.81
CA GLN A 2 -16.78 -5.14 -14.57
C GLN A 2 -15.35 -4.59 -14.51
N ALA A 3 -14.39 -5.45 -14.16
CA ALA A 3 -12.98 -5.09 -14.21
C ALA A 3 -12.43 -5.36 -15.61
N ALA A 4 -11.72 -4.38 -16.17
CA ALA A 4 -10.95 -4.52 -17.40
C ALA A 4 -9.93 -5.67 -17.27
N SER A 5 -9.51 -6.20 -18.42
CA SER A 5 -8.32 -7.06 -18.50
C SER A 5 -7.26 -6.30 -19.27
N LEU A 6 -6.22 -5.89 -18.56
CA LEU A 6 -5.16 -5.03 -19.05
C LEU A 6 -3.92 -5.85 -19.44
N PRO A 7 -3.11 -5.38 -20.42
CA PRO A 7 -1.83 -6.00 -20.73
C PRO A 7 -0.85 -5.85 -19.57
N ALA A 8 0.16 -6.72 -19.51
CA ALA A 8 1.19 -6.69 -18.45
C ALA A 8 1.93 -5.32 -18.39
N THR A 9 2.04 -4.62 -19.52
CA THR A 9 2.64 -3.28 -19.62
C THR A 9 1.91 -2.23 -18.78
N ALA A 10 0.63 -2.45 -18.43
CA ALA A 10 -0.13 -1.56 -17.57
C ALA A 10 0.55 -1.36 -16.19
N GLY A 11 1.23 -2.40 -15.67
CA GLY A 11 1.94 -2.30 -14.40
C GLY A 11 3.01 -1.20 -14.39
N TRP A 12 3.86 -1.15 -15.40
CA TRP A 12 4.84 -0.08 -15.56
C TRP A 12 4.17 1.29 -15.80
N GLN A 13 3.08 1.31 -16.59
CA GLN A 13 2.34 2.54 -16.87
C GLN A 13 1.75 3.16 -15.60
N TRP A 14 1.23 2.36 -14.68
CA TRP A 14 0.73 2.86 -13.39
C TRP A 14 1.81 3.57 -12.59
N ALA A 15 3.02 3.01 -12.52
CA ALA A 15 4.14 3.65 -11.83
C ALA A 15 4.55 4.98 -12.50
N ARG A 16 4.63 4.99 -13.84
CA ARG A 16 4.93 6.21 -14.62
C ARG A 16 3.87 7.29 -14.43
N ASP A 17 2.59 6.92 -14.46
CA ASP A 17 1.48 7.85 -14.33
C ASP A 17 1.36 8.35 -12.88
N GLY A 18 1.69 7.51 -11.89
CA GLY A 18 1.88 7.92 -10.50
C GLY A 18 3.00 8.95 -10.32
N PHE A 19 4.12 8.77 -11.02
CA PHE A 19 5.21 9.77 -11.03
C PHE A 19 4.77 11.10 -11.64
N ARG A 20 4.04 11.06 -12.76
CA ARG A 20 3.46 12.26 -13.36
C ARG A 20 2.54 12.99 -12.37
N LEU A 21 1.70 12.25 -11.66
CA LEU A 21 0.78 12.81 -10.68
C LEU A 21 1.53 13.40 -9.47
N PHE A 22 2.56 12.71 -9.00
CA PHE A 22 3.46 13.21 -7.97
C PHE A 22 4.08 14.55 -8.36
N MET A 23 4.56 14.67 -9.59
CA MET A 23 5.19 15.90 -10.08
C MET A 23 4.23 17.08 -10.26
N ARG A 24 2.90 16.86 -10.26
CA ARG A 24 1.94 17.97 -10.24
C ARG A 24 1.91 18.70 -8.90
N GLN A 25 2.00 17.98 -7.78
CA GLN A 25 2.00 18.56 -6.42
C GLN A 25 2.96 17.80 -5.49
N PRO A 26 4.28 17.88 -5.72
CA PRO A 26 5.26 17.04 -5.04
C PRO A 26 5.28 17.29 -3.53
N LEU A 27 5.12 18.54 -3.08
CA LEU A 27 5.12 18.87 -1.66
C LEU A 27 3.95 18.22 -0.90
N ALA A 28 2.76 18.21 -1.49
CA ALA A 28 1.57 17.63 -0.86
C ALA A 28 1.71 16.12 -0.71
N LEU A 29 2.16 15.44 -1.77
CA LEU A 29 2.30 13.98 -1.81
C LEU A 29 3.52 13.50 -1.02
N PHE A 30 4.63 14.26 -1.01
CA PHE A 30 5.78 14.02 -0.15
C PHE A 30 5.41 14.14 1.33
N THR A 31 4.65 15.19 1.69
CA THR A 31 4.20 15.38 3.07
C THR A 31 3.28 14.25 3.50
N TRP A 32 2.40 13.79 2.60
CA TRP A 32 1.53 12.65 2.85
C TRP A 32 2.31 11.35 3.06
N SER A 33 3.29 11.05 2.19
CA SER A 33 4.15 9.89 2.40
C SER A 33 4.96 10.00 3.69
N LEU A 34 5.45 11.20 4.03
CA LEU A 34 6.14 11.45 5.30
C LEU A 34 5.22 11.15 6.50
N VAL A 35 3.96 11.60 6.48
CA VAL A 35 2.99 11.32 7.55
C VAL A 35 2.75 9.81 7.69
N ILE A 36 2.60 9.09 6.57
CA ILE A 36 2.45 7.62 6.60
C ILE A 36 3.71 6.96 7.15
N SER A 37 4.90 7.37 6.70
CA SER A 37 6.18 6.84 7.18
C SER A 37 6.37 7.08 8.68
N LEU A 38 6.03 8.27 9.18
CA LEU A 38 6.08 8.58 10.61
C LEU A 38 5.08 7.75 11.40
N LEU A 39 3.85 7.59 10.91
CA LEU A 39 2.84 6.73 11.55
C LEU A 39 3.33 5.28 11.66
N LEU A 40 3.92 4.75 10.60
CA LEU A 40 4.51 3.40 10.59
C LEU A 40 5.70 3.30 11.54
N LEU A 41 6.56 4.32 11.61
CA LEU A 41 7.67 4.38 12.57
C LEU A 41 7.16 4.36 14.01
N PHE A 42 6.16 5.18 14.34
CA PHE A 42 5.54 5.18 15.68
C PHE A 42 4.88 3.83 16.02
N ALA A 43 4.30 3.16 15.03
CA ALA A 43 3.73 1.84 15.21
C ALA A 43 4.77 0.79 15.61
N MET A 44 6.01 0.90 15.12
CA MET A 44 7.09 -0.03 15.52
C MET A 44 7.42 0.10 17.01
N PHE A 45 7.34 1.30 17.60
CA PHE A 45 7.60 1.52 19.04
C PHE A 45 6.48 1.00 19.96
N THR A 46 5.32 0.63 19.41
CA THR A 46 4.15 0.18 20.17
C THR A 46 3.78 -1.27 19.84
N MET A 47 4.76 -2.07 19.42
CA MET A 47 4.57 -3.48 19.09
C MET A 47 4.03 -4.27 20.30
N PRO A 48 2.99 -5.13 20.13
CA PRO A 48 2.37 -5.54 18.87
C PRO A 48 1.14 -4.72 18.43
N ILE A 49 0.69 -3.76 19.22
CA ILE A 49 -0.59 -3.05 19.01
C ILE A 49 -0.48 -2.06 17.84
N GLY A 50 0.62 -1.31 17.75
CA GLY A 50 0.85 -0.30 16.73
C GLY A 50 0.69 -0.81 15.29
N PRO A 51 1.35 -1.91 14.90
CA PRO A 51 1.27 -2.43 13.54
C PRO A 51 -0.13 -2.93 13.17
N LEU A 52 -0.84 -3.56 14.12
CA LEU A 52 -2.23 -3.98 13.92
C LEU A 52 -3.15 -2.77 13.71
N PHE A 53 -2.97 -1.72 14.51
CA PHE A 53 -3.73 -0.48 14.37
C PHE A 53 -3.48 0.18 13.01
N CYS A 54 -2.23 0.30 12.58
CA CYS A 54 -1.90 0.87 11.26
C CYS A 54 -2.45 0.03 10.12
N THR A 55 -2.40 -1.30 10.24
CA THR A 55 -3.00 -2.23 9.27
C THR A 55 -4.50 -2.01 9.19
N ALA A 56 -5.19 -1.82 10.32
CA ALA A 56 -6.61 -1.53 10.35
C ALA A 56 -6.96 -0.15 9.76
N LEU A 57 -6.04 0.82 9.81
CA LEU A 57 -6.25 2.13 9.18
C LEU A 57 -5.95 2.17 7.68
N MET A 58 -5.34 1.13 7.12
CA MET A 58 -4.95 1.11 5.70
C MET A 58 -6.10 1.44 4.73
N PRO A 59 -7.33 0.91 4.88
CA PRO A 59 -8.44 1.30 4.01
C PRO A 59 -8.76 2.80 4.01
N CYS A 60 -8.61 3.47 5.16
CA CYS A 60 -8.77 4.92 5.26
C CYS A 60 -7.65 5.65 4.53
N VAL A 61 -6.40 5.23 4.75
CA VAL A 61 -5.21 5.79 4.08
C VAL A 61 -5.32 5.63 2.56
N THR A 62 -5.75 4.47 2.07
CA THR A 62 -5.97 4.20 0.64
C THR A 62 -7.03 5.16 0.07
N LEU A 63 -8.18 5.29 0.72
CA LEU A 63 -9.22 6.22 0.24
C LEU A 63 -8.75 7.68 0.20
N MET A 64 -8.06 8.13 1.25
CA MET A 64 -7.52 9.49 1.33
C MET A 64 -6.53 9.75 0.20
N THR A 65 -5.62 8.80 -0.02
CA THR A 65 -4.60 8.84 -1.09
C THR A 65 -5.26 8.96 -2.47
N LEU A 66 -6.18 8.06 -2.81
CA LEU A 66 -6.82 8.08 -4.13
C LEU A 66 -7.71 9.31 -4.32
N SER A 67 -8.37 9.79 -3.26
CA SER A 67 -9.18 11.00 -3.34
C SER A 67 -8.32 12.25 -3.55
N ALA A 68 -7.15 12.33 -2.90
CA ALA A 68 -6.18 13.40 -3.15
C ALA A 68 -5.63 13.33 -4.59
N CYS A 69 -5.27 12.13 -5.05
CA CYS A 69 -4.81 11.89 -6.42
C CYS A 69 -5.84 12.31 -7.47
N LYS A 70 -7.12 11.95 -7.27
CA LYS A 70 -8.24 12.39 -8.11
C LYS A 70 -8.38 13.91 -8.17
N HIS A 71 -8.22 14.59 -7.03
CA HIS A 71 -8.30 16.05 -6.95
C HIS A 71 -7.12 16.73 -7.66
N ILE A 72 -5.90 16.18 -7.51
CA ILE A 72 -4.69 16.65 -8.20
C ILE A 72 -4.77 16.40 -9.71
N GLU A 73 -5.34 15.28 -10.15
CA GLU A 73 -5.55 15.00 -11.57
C GLU A 73 -6.51 16.01 -12.22
N ALA A 74 -7.50 16.48 -11.46
CA ALA A 74 -8.41 17.55 -11.89
C ALA A 74 -7.79 18.97 -11.84
N ASP A 75 -6.46 19.08 -11.75
CA ASP A 75 -5.68 20.32 -11.68
C ASP A 75 -6.08 21.25 -10.53
N ARG A 76 -6.55 20.66 -9.41
CA ARG A 76 -6.90 21.41 -8.20
C ARG A 76 -5.84 21.26 -7.10
N THR A 77 -5.50 22.37 -6.44
CA THR A 77 -4.53 22.39 -5.33
C THR A 77 -5.05 21.62 -4.12
N MET A 78 -4.23 20.73 -3.57
CA MET A 78 -4.54 19.94 -2.39
C MET A 78 -4.24 20.74 -1.11
N LEU A 79 -5.27 21.09 -0.35
CA LEU A 79 -5.13 21.80 0.93
C LEU A 79 -5.11 20.81 2.12
N PRO A 80 -4.41 21.13 3.23
CA PRO A 80 -4.38 20.28 4.43
C PRO A 80 -5.78 19.89 4.95
N SER A 81 -6.75 20.79 4.89
CA SER A 81 -8.14 20.57 5.33
C SER A 81 -8.92 19.60 4.44
N MET A 82 -8.43 19.25 3.25
CA MET A 82 -9.12 18.39 2.29
C MET A 82 -8.84 16.89 2.52
N TRP A 83 -7.73 16.54 3.18
CA TRP A 83 -7.29 15.14 3.30
C TRP A 83 -8.30 14.24 4.02
N LEU A 84 -8.97 14.75 5.06
CA LEU A 84 -9.95 13.99 5.85
C LEU A 84 -11.37 14.04 5.28
N LYS A 85 -11.67 14.94 4.33
CA LYS A 85 -13.02 15.09 3.75
C LYS A 85 -13.60 13.79 3.18
N PRO A 86 -12.83 12.90 2.50
CA PRO A 86 -13.36 11.64 1.98
C PRO A 86 -13.94 10.73 3.08
N LEU A 87 -13.40 10.81 4.31
CA LEU A 87 -13.84 10.01 5.45
C LEU A 87 -15.10 10.57 6.12
N GLN A 88 -15.36 11.88 5.97
CA GLN A 88 -16.50 12.56 6.59
C GLN A 88 -17.84 12.25 5.91
N LYS A 89 -17.83 11.59 4.74
CA LYS A 89 -19.06 11.16 4.06
C LYS A 89 -19.88 10.21 4.97
N PRO A 90 -21.21 10.39 5.08
CA PRO A 90 -22.04 9.60 5.99
C PRO A 90 -21.85 8.09 5.83
N GLY A 91 -21.45 7.41 6.92
CA GLY A 91 -21.27 5.96 6.96
C GLY A 91 -19.99 5.42 6.30
N VAL A 92 -19.21 6.24 5.58
CA VAL A 92 -17.97 5.78 4.91
C VAL A 92 -16.91 5.39 5.93
N LEU A 93 -16.61 6.24 6.92
CA LEU A 93 -15.63 5.94 7.96
C LEU A 93 -15.96 4.62 8.68
N LYS A 94 -17.21 4.41 9.09
CA LYS A 94 -17.64 3.17 9.74
C LYS A 94 -17.37 1.95 8.87
N LYS A 95 -17.72 1.99 7.59
CA LYS A 95 -17.49 0.87 6.66
C LYS A 95 -15.99 0.61 6.43
N LEU A 96 -15.18 1.66 6.34
CA LEU A 96 -13.72 1.53 6.19
C LEU A 96 -13.05 0.97 7.44
N LEU A 97 -13.48 1.36 8.63
CA LEU A 97 -12.99 0.79 9.89
C LEU A 97 -13.39 -0.67 10.04
N MET A 98 -14.60 -1.06 9.62
CA MET A 98 -15.00 -2.47 9.56
C MET A 98 -14.15 -3.26 8.56
N LEU A 99 -13.90 -2.70 7.38
CA LEU A 99 -13.00 -3.30 6.38
C LEU A 99 -11.58 -3.44 6.93
N GLY A 100 -11.11 -2.42 7.65
CA GLY A 100 -9.79 -2.37 8.28
C GLY A 100 -9.62 -3.40 9.38
N GLY A 101 -10.60 -3.51 10.28
CA GLY A 101 -10.60 -4.55 11.32
C GLY A 101 -10.59 -5.95 10.72
N LEU A 102 -11.36 -6.19 9.65
CA LEU A 102 -11.33 -7.46 8.93
C LEU A 102 -9.97 -7.71 8.27
N TYR A 103 -9.37 -6.70 7.64
CA TYR A 103 -8.06 -6.80 7.02
C TYR A 103 -6.97 -7.15 8.05
N ALA A 104 -6.93 -6.43 9.17
CA ALA A 104 -6.00 -6.69 10.26
C ALA A 104 -6.19 -8.07 10.88
N GLY A 105 -7.45 -8.49 11.09
CA GLY A 105 -7.76 -9.83 11.61
C GLY A 105 -7.32 -10.95 10.67
N LEU A 106 -7.51 -10.79 9.36
CA LEU A 106 -7.04 -11.75 8.36
C LEU A 106 -5.52 -11.78 8.25
N CYS A 107 -4.84 -10.63 8.30
CA CYS A 107 -3.37 -10.58 8.34
C CYS A 107 -2.81 -11.25 9.61
N MET A 108 -3.44 -11.03 10.76
CA MET A 108 -3.07 -11.68 12.01
C MET A 108 -3.28 -13.20 11.93
N LEU A 109 -4.43 -13.64 11.40
CA LEU A 109 -4.71 -15.06 11.20
C LEU A 109 -3.71 -15.69 10.23
N ALA A 110 -3.37 -15.01 9.13
CA ALA A 110 -2.34 -15.48 8.19
C ALA A 110 -0.98 -15.60 8.86
N GLY A 111 -0.60 -14.65 9.72
CA GLY A 111 0.61 -14.74 10.54
C GLY A 111 0.59 -15.95 11.47
N LEU A 112 -0.52 -16.18 12.17
CA LEU A 112 -0.65 -17.36 13.04
C LEU A 112 -0.54 -18.67 12.24
N LEU A 113 -1.26 -18.79 11.12
CA LEU A 113 -1.22 -19.98 10.27
C LEU A 113 0.16 -20.21 9.64
N ALA A 114 0.91 -19.15 9.36
CA ALA A 114 2.21 -19.25 8.74
C ALA A 114 3.35 -19.54 9.72
N PHE A 115 3.27 -19.06 10.97
CA PHE A 115 4.39 -19.13 11.92
C PHE A 115 4.17 -20.12 13.08
N VAL A 116 2.92 -20.36 13.52
CA VAL A 116 2.65 -21.30 14.64
C VAL A 116 3.06 -22.73 14.31
N PRO A 117 2.83 -23.27 13.10
CA PRO A 117 3.23 -24.65 12.78
C PRO A 117 4.75 -24.88 12.80
N PHE A 118 5.54 -23.81 12.63
CA PHE A 118 7.01 -23.87 12.59
C PHE A 118 7.65 -23.32 13.88
N TYR A 119 6.87 -23.15 14.95
CA TYR A 119 7.33 -22.51 16.18
C TYR A 119 8.47 -23.29 16.82
N ASP A 120 8.38 -24.62 16.85
CA ASP A 120 9.38 -25.46 17.48
C ASP A 120 10.71 -25.43 16.71
N GLU A 121 10.66 -25.49 15.38
CA GLU A 121 11.83 -25.37 14.50
C GLU A 121 12.46 -23.98 14.58
N LEU A 122 11.66 -22.92 14.65
CA LEU A 122 12.15 -21.55 14.85
C LEU A 122 12.83 -21.40 16.22
N ALA A 123 12.21 -21.93 17.28
CA ALA A 123 12.76 -21.89 18.63
C ALA A 123 14.05 -22.72 18.75
N GLU A 124 14.10 -23.88 18.09
CA GLU A 124 15.31 -24.71 18.00
C GLU A 124 16.41 -24.03 17.19
N GLY A 125 16.08 -23.41 16.07
CA GLY A 125 17.01 -22.62 15.28
C GLY A 125 17.64 -21.47 16.07
N ILE A 126 16.86 -20.77 16.89
CA ILE A 126 17.39 -19.72 17.80
C ILE A 126 18.33 -20.32 18.86
N ARG A 127 18.01 -21.50 19.40
CA ARG A 127 18.89 -22.21 20.36
C ARG A 127 20.17 -22.70 19.70
N ALA A 128 20.10 -23.24 18.49
CA ALA A 128 21.28 -23.65 17.72
C ALA A 128 22.17 -22.44 17.42
N ALA A 129 21.58 -21.33 16.98
CA ALA A 129 22.29 -20.08 16.73
C ALA A 129 23.06 -19.57 17.96
N SER A 130 22.51 -19.73 19.17
CA SER A 130 23.18 -19.27 20.40
C SER A 130 24.24 -20.23 20.93
N VAL A 131 24.16 -21.53 20.61
CA VAL A 131 25.08 -22.56 21.13
C VAL A 131 26.19 -22.90 20.12
N THR A 132 25.85 -23.11 18.86
CA THR A 132 26.77 -23.59 17.82
C THR A 132 27.14 -22.52 16.80
N ASN A 133 26.56 -21.31 16.91
CA ASN A 133 26.67 -20.24 15.90
C ASN A 133 26.24 -20.69 14.50
N ASP A 134 25.40 -21.74 14.42
CA ASP A 134 24.81 -22.24 13.19
C ASP A 134 23.39 -21.68 13.04
N LEU A 135 23.21 -20.83 12.02
CA LEU A 135 21.94 -20.17 11.72
C LEU A 135 21.15 -20.90 10.62
N VAL A 136 21.71 -21.94 10.00
CA VAL A 136 21.07 -22.61 8.86
C VAL A 136 19.67 -23.14 9.20
N PRO A 137 19.47 -23.88 10.31
CA PRO A 137 18.14 -24.40 10.66
C PRO A 137 17.11 -23.29 10.91
N PHE A 138 17.55 -22.18 11.51
CA PHE A 138 16.70 -21.01 11.73
C PHE A 138 16.24 -20.37 10.42
N PHE A 139 17.16 -20.19 9.46
CA PHE A 139 16.83 -19.59 8.18
C PHE A 139 15.90 -20.48 7.34
N GLU A 140 16.03 -21.81 7.40
CA GLU A 140 15.14 -22.72 6.68
C GLU A 140 13.70 -22.67 7.20
N ALA A 141 13.52 -22.74 8.53
CA ALA A 141 12.20 -22.64 9.15
C ALA A 141 11.56 -21.26 8.91
N LEU A 142 12.37 -20.19 8.99
CA LEU A 142 11.94 -18.83 8.72
C LEU A 142 11.53 -18.66 7.24
N HIS A 143 12.30 -19.20 6.31
CA HIS A 143 12.01 -19.11 4.88
C HIS A 143 10.67 -19.77 4.55
N THR A 144 10.41 -20.98 5.06
CA THR A 144 9.13 -21.68 4.82
C THR A 144 7.95 -20.89 5.39
N SER A 145 8.08 -20.38 6.62
CA SER A 145 7.06 -19.55 7.26
C SER A 145 6.76 -18.28 6.44
N LEU A 146 7.81 -17.60 5.96
CA LEU A 146 7.68 -16.40 5.14
C LEU A 146 7.03 -16.68 3.78
N LEU A 147 7.30 -17.82 3.15
CA LEU A 147 6.64 -18.22 1.90
C LEU A 147 5.14 -18.45 2.11
N VAL A 148 4.76 -19.17 3.16
CA VAL A 148 3.34 -19.41 3.50
C VAL A 148 2.65 -18.09 3.81
N PHE A 149 3.27 -17.24 4.65
CA PHE A 149 2.74 -15.92 4.96
C PHE A 149 2.59 -15.06 3.69
N GLY A 150 3.61 -15.04 2.83
CA GLY A 150 3.59 -14.29 1.58
C GLY A 150 2.46 -14.73 0.64
N ALA A 151 2.25 -16.03 0.48
CA ALA A 151 1.16 -16.57 -0.33
C ALA A 151 -0.23 -16.14 0.20
N LEU A 152 -0.45 -16.27 1.51
CA LEU A 152 -1.70 -15.83 2.16
C LEU A 152 -1.87 -14.31 2.05
N TYR A 153 -0.80 -13.55 2.28
CA TYR A 153 -0.81 -12.10 2.21
C TYR A 153 -1.11 -11.59 0.80
N LEU A 154 -0.65 -12.27 -0.25
CA LEU A 154 -1.01 -11.93 -1.64
C LEU A 154 -2.51 -12.12 -1.90
N ILE A 155 -3.12 -13.18 -1.38
CA ILE A 155 -4.56 -13.42 -1.50
C ILE A 155 -5.34 -12.34 -0.75
N ILE A 156 -4.97 -12.06 0.51
CA ILE A 156 -5.60 -11.00 1.29
C ILE A 156 -5.40 -9.65 0.59
N GLY A 157 -4.19 -9.33 0.16
CA GLY A 157 -3.87 -8.12 -0.59
C GLY A 157 -4.79 -7.94 -1.79
N ALA A 158 -4.96 -8.97 -2.62
CA ALA A 158 -5.87 -8.93 -3.77
C ALA A 158 -7.34 -8.63 -3.39
N LEU A 159 -7.83 -9.21 -2.29
CA LEU A 159 -9.19 -8.96 -1.80
C LEU A 159 -9.38 -7.52 -1.30
N PHE A 160 -8.34 -6.90 -0.74
CA PHE A 160 -8.44 -5.57 -0.14
C PHE A 160 -7.91 -4.43 -1.03
N TRP A 161 -7.19 -4.74 -2.10
CA TRP A 161 -6.50 -3.73 -2.93
C TRP A 161 -7.42 -2.61 -3.43
N HIS A 162 -8.60 -2.96 -3.96
CA HIS A 162 -9.59 -2.01 -4.48
C HIS A 162 -10.84 -1.86 -3.60
N ALA A 163 -11.03 -2.74 -2.61
CA ALA A 163 -12.23 -2.77 -1.78
C ALA A 163 -12.55 -1.44 -1.05
N PRO A 164 -11.59 -0.71 -0.45
CA PRO A 164 -11.88 0.55 0.25
C PRO A 164 -12.57 1.57 -0.66
N VAL A 165 -12.09 1.66 -1.90
CA VAL A 165 -12.54 2.62 -2.90
C VAL A 165 -13.91 2.21 -3.45
N LEU A 166 -14.11 0.91 -3.72
CA LEU A 166 -15.41 0.37 -4.14
C LEU A 166 -16.51 0.63 -3.11
N VAL A 167 -16.19 0.49 -1.82
CA VAL A 167 -17.11 0.79 -0.72
C VAL A 167 -17.39 2.28 -0.63
N ALA A 168 -16.37 3.13 -0.75
CA ALA A 168 -16.49 4.57 -0.50
C ALA A 168 -17.07 5.36 -1.68
N TRP A 169 -16.67 5.05 -2.92
CA TRP A 169 -17.09 5.80 -4.11
C TRP A 169 -18.36 5.24 -4.73
N HIS A 170 -18.61 3.94 -4.59
CA HIS A 170 -19.75 3.30 -5.23
C HIS A 170 -20.72 2.63 -4.27
N ASN A 171 -20.53 2.81 -2.95
CA ASN A 171 -21.44 2.31 -1.92
C ASN A 171 -21.72 0.79 -1.99
N VAL A 172 -20.76 0.01 -2.51
CA VAL A 172 -20.87 -1.45 -2.66
C VAL A 172 -20.85 -2.12 -1.28
N LYS A 173 -21.60 -3.21 -1.11
CA LYS A 173 -21.59 -4.00 0.13
C LYS A 173 -20.22 -4.63 0.36
N LEU A 174 -19.79 -4.78 1.62
CA LEU A 174 -18.46 -5.26 1.98
C LEU A 174 -18.04 -6.57 1.29
N PRO A 175 -18.86 -7.64 1.30
CA PRO A 175 -18.47 -8.90 0.66
C PRO A 175 -18.36 -8.78 -0.86
N GLN A 176 -19.22 -7.96 -1.48
CA GLN A 176 -19.19 -7.70 -2.91
C GLN A 176 -17.95 -6.90 -3.31
N ALA A 177 -17.52 -5.93 -2.48
CA ALA A 177 -16.31 -5.16 -2.72
C ALA A 177 -15.05 -6.03 -2.67
N LEU A 178 -14.95 -6.95 -1.70
CA LEU A 178 -13.86 -7.93 -1.62
C LEU A 178 -13.84 -8.85 -2.85
N PHE A 179 -15.02 -9.35 -3.25
CA PHE A 179 -15.15 -10.19 -4.44
C PHE A 179 -14.71 -9.45 -5.71
N PHE A 180 -15.22 -8.23 -5.94
CA PHE A 180 -14.85 -7.45 -7.12
C PHE A 180 -13.36 -7.09 -7.12
N SER A 181 -12.77 -6.77 -5.95
CA SER A 181 -11.33 -6.51 -5.84
C SER A 181 -10.51 -7.76 -6.18
N GLY A 182 -10.87 -8.92 -5.62
CA GLY A 182 -10.18 -10.18 -5.91
C GLY A 182 -10.25 -10.56 -7.39
N VAL A 183 -11.44 -10.47 -8.00
CA VAL A 183 -11.63 -10.74 -9.44
C VAL A 183 -10.86 -9.72 -10.29
N ALA A 184 -10.86 -8.44 -9.92
CA ALA A 184 -10.10 -7.41 -10.62
C ALA A 184 -8.59 -7.66 -10.58
N CYS A 185 -8.05 -8.02 -9.42
CA CYS A 185 -6.64 -8.37 -9.27
C CYS A 185 -6.29 -9.65 -10.05
N TRP A 186 -7.16 -10.67 -10.00
CA TRP A 186 -6.94 -11.93 -10.73
C TRP A 186 -6.91 -11.75 -12.25
N ARG A 187 -7.83 -10.93 -12.79
CA ARG A 187 -7.88 -10.57 -14.22
C ARG A 187 -6.67 -9.78 -14.68
N ASN A 188 -6.00 -9.07 -13.76
CA ASN A 188 -4.87 -8.19 -14.02
C ASN A 188 -3.56 -8.66 -13.36
N LYS A 189 -3.44 -9.95 -12.99
CA LYS A 189 -2.30 -10.48 -12.22
C LYS A 189 -0.94 -10.19 -12.85
N TRP A 190 -0.84 -10.20 -14.18
CA TRP A 190 0.41 -9.92 -14.88
C TRP A 190 0.78 -8.43 -14.85
N ALA A 191 -0.22 -7.54 -14.91
CA ALA A 191 0.00 -6.12 -14.69
C ALA A 191 0.46 -5.86 -13.23
N PHE A 192 -0.17 -6.51 -12.26
CA PHE A 192 0.25 -6.46 -10.86
C PHE A 192 1.65 -7.03 -10.62
N LEU A 193 2.03 -8.11 -11.32
CA LEU A 193 3.37 -8.67 -11.24
C LEU A 193 4.41 -7.67 -11.76
N VAL A 194 4.19 -7.09 -12.95
CA VAL A 194 5.08 -6.06 -13.51
C VAL A 194 5.12 -4.82 -12.60
N TYR A 195 3.99 -4.42 -12.02
CA TYR A 195 3.93 -3.33 -11.06
C TYR A 195 4.77 -3.60 -9.81
N GLY A 196 4.65 -4.79 -9.23
CA GLY A 196 5.47 -5.23 -8.10
C GLY A 196 6.96 -5.27 -8.44
N LEU A 197 7.33 -5.83 -9.59
CA LEU A 197 8.72 -5.86 -10.08
C LEU A 197 9.27 -4.45 -10.33
N THR A 198 8.45 -3.54 -10.85
CA THR A 198 8.83 -2.13 -11.06
C THR A 198 9.22 -1.49 -9.73
N TRP A 199 8.38 -1.64 -8.71
CA TRP A 199 8.65 -1.05 -7.39
C TRP A 199 9.80 -1.75 -6.66
N ALA A 200 9.92 -3.06 -6.78
CA ALA A 200 11.06 -3.79 -6.26
C ALA A 200 12.37 -3.26 -6.88
N ALA A 201 12.42 -3.07 -8.20
CA ALA A 201 13.59 -2.51 -8.88
C ALA A 201 13.90 -1.07 -8.42
N VAL A 202 12.89 -0.24 -8.17
CA VAL A 202 13.08 1.13 -7.66
C VAL A 202 13.71 1.13 -6.27
N PHE A 203 13.13 0.39 -5.31
CA PHE A 203 13.63 0.38 -3.93
C PHE A 203 14.98 -0.33 -3.81
N LEU A 204 15.17 -1.47 -4.49
CA LEU A 204 16.47 -2.13 -4.55
C LEU A 204 17.52 -1.25 -5.24
N GLY A 205 17.13 -0.47 -6.24
CA GLY A 205 18.01 0.50 -6.89
C GLY A 205 18.45 1.63 -5.94
N ILE A 206 17.54 2.14 -5.10
CA ILE A 206 17.86 3.14 -4.07
C ILE A 206 18.86 2.56 -3.07
N ASP A 207 18.60 1.37 -2.55
CA ASP A 207 19.45 0.72 -1.54
C ASP A 207 20.82 0.31 -2.14
N PHE A 208 20.85 -0.15 -3.39
CA PHE A 208 22.08 -0.44 -4.11
C PHE A 208 22.95 0.81 -4.29
N CYS A 209 22.36 1.92 -4.74
CA CYS A 209 23.07 3.18 -4.88
C CYS A 209 23.62 3.68 -3.53
N ALA A 210 22.84 3.57 -2.46
CA ALA A 210 23.29 3.91 -1.11
C ALA A 210 24.48 3.04 -0.67
N SER A 211 24.39 1.72 -0.86
CA SER A 211 25.46 0.77 -0.53
C SER A 211 26.74 1.04 -1.32
N MET A 212 26.60 1.41 -2.60
CA MET A 212 27.73 1.79 -3.45
C MET A 212 28.44 3.04 -2.92
N LEU A 213 27.69 4.08 -2.52
CA LEU A 213 28.29 5.29 -1.93
C LEU A 213 29.05 4.98 -0.64
N ILE A 214 28.51 4.11 0.22
CA ILE A 214 29.20 3.68 1.45
C ILE A 214 30.49 2.94 1.11
N SER A 215 30.49 2.08 0.08
CA SER A 215 31.69 1.37 -0.36
C SER A 215 32.78 2.28 -0.95
N LEU A 216 32.43 3.52 -1.31
CA LEU A 216 33.34 4.57 -1.79
C LEU A 216 33.78 5.51 -0.65
N ASP A 217 33.73 5.04 0.61
CA ASP A 217 34.09 5.79 1.83
C ASP A 217 33.25 7.06 2.10
N VAL A 218 32.06 7.18 1.50
CA VAL A 218 31.10 8.21 1.90
C VAL A 218 30.53 7.86 3.28
N SER A 219 30.54 8.83 4.21
CA SER A 219 30.00 8.64 5.55
C SER A 219 28.59 8.06 5.54
N GLN A 220 28.38 6.98 6.30
CA GLN A 220 27.08 6.31 6.43
C GLN A 220 25.98 7.29 6.91
N THR A 221 26.32 8.22 7.80
CA THR A 221 25.38 9.26 8.25
C THR A 221 24.90 10.10 7.07
N LEU A 222 25.82 10.56 6.22
CA LEU A 222 25.48 11.39 5.05
C LEU A 222 24.61 10.62 4.05
N VAL A 223 24.97 9.36 3.75
CA VAL A 223 24.20 8.50 2.85
C VAL A 223 22.77 8.32 3.39
N ASN A 224 22.62 7.97 4.67
CA ASN A 224 21.31 7.78 5.30
C ASN A 224 20.48 9.07 5.30
N THR A 225 21.11 10.23 5.57
CA THR A 225 20.42 11.54 5.56
C THR A 225 19.82 11.86 4.19
N VAL A 226 20.47 11.45 3.10
CA VAL A 226 19.99 11.68 1.73
C VAL A 226 19.03 10.57 1.27
N GLN A 227 19.28 9.31 1.66
CA GLN A 227 18.46 8.17 1.28
C GLN A 227 17.04 8.27 1.86
N VAL A 228 16.89 8.68 3.12
CA VAL A 228 15.57 8.79 3.77
C VAL A 228 14.56 9.65 2.98
N PRO A 229 14.85 10.91 2.63
CA PRO A 229 13.91 11.71 1.84
C PRO A 229 13.69 11.15 0.42
N ILE A 230 14.71 10.53 -0.20
CA ILE A 230 14.53 9.85 -1.50
C ILE A 230 13.53 8.70 -1.38
N SER A 231 13.66 7.85 -0.35
CA SER A 231 12.74 6.75 -0.10
C SER A 231 11.33 7.24 0.21
N ILE A 232 11.19 8.32 0.99
CA ILE A 232 9.87 8.94 1.25
C ILE A 232 9.25 9.47 -0.05
N ALA A 233 10.02 10.12 -0.91
CA ALA A 233 9.54 10.57 -2.22
C ALA A 233 9.12 9.38 -3.11
N ALA A 234 9.89 8.29 -3.10
CA ALA A 234 9.55 7.06 -3.83
C ALA A 234 8.23 6.45 -3.31
N PHE A 235 8.01 6.43 -1.99
CA PHE A 235 6.71 6.04 -1.42
C PHE A 235 5.58 6.99 -1.85
N GLY A 236 5.82 8.30 -1.89
CA GLY A 236 4.86 9.27 -2.41
C GLY A 236 4.44 8.97 -3.85
N VAL A 237 5.39 8.58 -4.70
CA VAL A 237 5.12 8.15 -6.08
C VAL A 237 4.34 6.82 -6.10
N LEU A 238 4.69 5.85 -5.25
CA LEU A 238 3.97 4.56 -5.12
C LEU A 238 2.51 4.75 -4.71
N TYR A 239 2.26 5.60 -3.72
CA TYR A 239 0.91 5.91 -3.26
C TYR A 239 0.13 6.63 -4.37
N SER A 240 0.80 7.50 -5.12
CA SER A 240 0.18 8.20 -6.26
C SER A 240 -0.20 7.25 -7.39
N SER A 241 0.54 6.16 -7.61
CA SER A 241 0.22 5.17 -8.66
C SER A 241 -0.98 4.28 -8.34
N PHE A 242 -1.49 4.27 -7.11
CA PHE A 242 -2.71 3.50 -6.78
C PHE A 242 -3.95 4.04 -7.50
N TYR A 243 -4.00 5.34 -7.75
CA TYR A 243 -5.11 5.98 -8.44
C TYR A 243 -5.21 5.60 -9.93
N PRO A 244 -4.17 5.74 -10.77
CA PRO A 244 -4.21 5.27 -12.15
C PRO A 244 -4.38 3.74 -12.26
N ALA A 245 -3.86 2.97 -11.29
CA ALA A 245 -4.14 1.53 -11.22
C ALA A 245 -5.64 1.25 -11.02
N TYR A 246 -6.31 2.01 -10.16
CA TYR A 246 -7.75 1.86 -9.95
C TYR A 246 -8.58 2.30 -11.15
N THR A 247 -8.32 3.49 -11.71
CA THR A 247 -9.14 4.04 -12.82
C THR A 247 -9.02 3.21 -14.09
N SER A 248 -7.83 2.71 -14.41
CA SER A 248 -7.63 1.82 -15.57
C SER A 248 -8.27 0.44 -15.40
N VAL A 249 -8.27 -0.12 -14.18
CA VAL A 249 -8.88 -1.44 -13.91
C VAL A 249 -10.41 -1.38 -13.94
N PHE A 250 -11.01 -0.27 -13.52
CA PHE A 250 -12.47 -0.10 -13.46
C PHE A 250 -13.06 0.79 -14.56
N GLU A 251 -12.26 1.13 -15.59
CA GLU A 251 -12.67 1.90 -16.77
C GLU A 251 -13.50 3.15 -16.42
N ILE A 252 -13.02 3.93 -15.44
CA ILE A 252 -13.69 5.18 -15.11
C ILE A 252 -13.33 6.17 -16.21
N ASP A 253 -14.22 6.29 -17.20
CA ASP A 253 -14.19 7.40 -18.15
C ASP A 253 -14.29 8.70 -17.35
N ASN A 254 -13.21 9.49 -17.38
CA ASN A 254 -13.07 10.78 -16.70
C ASN A 254 -14.15 11.82 -17.08
N ALA A 255 -15.02 11.51 -18.04
CA ALA A 255 -16.16 12.35 -18.45
C ALA A 255 -17.40 12.22 -17.54
N GLY A 256 -17.51 11.16 -16.73
CA GLY A 256 -18.76 10.81 -16.02
C GLY A 256 -18.84 11.18 -14.53
N PHE A 257 -17.74 11.61 -13.90
CA PHE A 257 -17.79 12.11 -12.52
C PHE A 257 -18.24 13.58 -12.53
N GLN A 258 -19.48 13.80 -12.99
CA GLN A 258 -20.21 15.02 -12.70
C GLN A 258 -20.10 15.27 -11.19
N LEU A 259 -19.61 16.46 -10.89
CA LEU A 259 -19.52 17.04 -9.57
C LEU A 259 -20.92 17.07 -8.98
N ASP A 260 -21.31 16.00 -8.28
CA ASP A 260 -22.40 16.05 -7.31
C ASP A 260 -21.87 16.74 -6.04
N ASP A 261 -21.39 17.96 -6.22
CA ASP A 261 -21.27 18.96 -5.16
C ASP A 261 -22.63 19.67 -5.18
N GLY A 262 -23.51 19.24 -4.29
CA GLY A 262 -24.86 19.78 -4.10
C GLY A 262 -24.88 21.26 -3.70
N HIS A 263 -24.57 22.13 -4.65
CA HIS A 263 -24.82 23.57 -4.58
C HIS A 263 -25.63 23.99 -5.81
N GLY A 264 -26.92 23.60 -5.78
CA GLY A 264 -27.94 24.41 -6.42
C GLY A 264 -28.10 25.70 -5.62
N THR A 265 -27.33 26.72 -5.98
CA THR A 265 -27.60 28.09 -5.52
C THR A 265 -28.72 28.64 -6.40
N GLN A 266 -29.94 28.60 -5.89
CA GLN A 266 -31.01 29.48 -6.33
C GLN A 266 -30.73 30.88 -5.76
N ALA A 267 -30.39 31.82 -6.63
CA ALA A 267 -30.77 33.24 -6.62
C ALA A 267 -30.05 33.96 -7.77
#